data_AF-V5I9X5-F1
#
_entry.id   AF-V5I9X5-F1
#
_cell.length_a   1.000
_cell.length_b   1.000
_cell.length_c   1.000
_cell.angle_alpha   90.00
_cell.angle_beta   90.00
_cell.angle_gamma   90.00
#
_symmetry.space_group_name_H-M   'P 1'
#
loop_
_entity.id
_entity.type
_entity.pdbx_description
1 polymer ?
#
loop_
_entity_poly.entity_id
_entity_poly.type
_entity_poly.pdbx_seq_one_letter_code
_entity_poly.pdbx_strand_id
1 'polypeptide(L)'
;EKTEADEDLDDLVKDMVVDEVNDDEEEEFEVSKEEEIVRRLLQCPHCKEYMQPPIYQCVTGHIICNKCKTTAEKCPTCQETIDATRNYILEDVANNLKLPSQPAKDSEGESKEITCPLTNCFDKFDLTTISSHFKEKHIDHYHWNSITLKNIYSYFNIDVLVKGTKTYVVLFDYNVTNFGLSVCCVSGSDDSRYEAKLTSQ
;
A
#
# COMPACT_ATOMS: atom_id res chain seq x y z
N GLU A 1 66.24 18.83 -46.33
CA GLU A 1 65.94 18.58 -44.91
C GLU A 1 64.41 18.41 -44.83
N LYS A 2 63.79 17.23 -44.72
CA LYS A 2 63.80 16.22 -43.62
C LYS A 2 63.76 16.92 -42.25
N THR A 3 62.70 16.79 -41.43
CA THR A 3 62.03 15.58 -40.87
C THR A 3 60.52 15.85 -40.62
N GLU A 4 59.56 14.94 -40.87
CA GLU A 4 59.13 13.77 -40.03
C GLU A 4 58.93 14.19 -38.55
N ALA A 5 57.85 13.99 -37.80
CA ALA A 5 56.60 13.20 -37.80
C ALA A 5 55.67 13.90 -36.75
N ASP A 6 54.34 13.95 -36.78
CA ASP A 6 53.38 12.88 -36.49
C ASP A 6 51.96 13.45 -36.80
N GLU A 7 51.38 13.09 -37.94
CA GLU A 7 49.94 13.19 -38.21
C GLU A 7 49.37 11.78 -38.04
N ASP A 8 49.22 11.28 -36.81
CA ASP A 8 48.61 9.95 -36.56
C ASP A 8 48.09 9.84 -35.11
N LEU A 9 47.23 10.77 -34.69
CA LEU A 9 46.46 10.64 -33.44
C LEU A 9 44.94 10.77 -33.65
N ASP A 10 44.45 10.37 -34.83
CA ASP A 10 43.00 10.25 -35.10
C ASP A 10 42.57 8.82 -35.47
N ASP A 11 43.50 7.85 -35.47
CA ASP A 11 43.22 6.44 -35.82
C ASP A 11 43.19 5.48 -34.62
N LEU A 12 43.29 5.99 -33.38
CA LEU A 12 43.20 5.19 -32.14
C LEU A 12 41.84 5.25 -31.42
N VAL A 13 40.83 5.92 -31.99
CA VAL A 13 39.48 6.01 -31.38
C VAL A 13 38.41 5.21 -32.16
N LYS A 14 38.81 4.43 -33.18
CA LYS A 14 37.84 3.70 -34.03
C LYS A 14 37.28 2.41 -33.43
N ASP A 15 37.82 1.90 -32.33
CA ASP A 15 37.39 0.61 -31.76
C ASP A 15 36.79 0.70 -30.35
N MET A 16 36.42 1.90 -29.87
CA MET A 16 35.50 2.01 -28.74
C MET A 16 34.06 2.03 -29.26
N VAL A 17 33.50 0.83 -29.42
CA VAL A 17 32.06 0.65 -29.42
C VAL A 17 31.60 1.05 -28.02
N VAL A 18 31.08 2.27 -27.90
CA VAL A 18 30.24 2.62 -26.76
C VAL A 18 28.95 1.88 -27.07
N ASP A 19 28.77 0.71 -26.48
CA ASP A 19 27.46 0.08 -26.47
C ASP A 19 26.53 1.11 -25.83
N GLU A 20 25.63 1.65 -26.64
CA GLU A 20 24.49 2.42 -26.15
C GLU A 20 23.71 1.47 -25.24
N VAL A 21 23.91 1.62 -23.93
CA VAL A 21 23.00 1.09 -22.94
C VAL A 21 21.67 1.80 -23.16
N ASN A 22 20.78 1.14 -23.91
CA ASN A 22 19.36 1.40 -23.82
C ASN A 22 18.92 1.02 -22.40
N ASP A 23 18.89 1.99 -21.50
CA ASP A 23 18.35 1.88 -20.13
C ASP A 23 16.80 1.80 -20.12
N ASP A 24 16.16 1.33 -21.21
CA ASP A 24 14.70 1.27 -21.37
C ASP A 24 14.20 -0.13 -21.78
N GLU A 25 14.89 -1.21 -21.40
CA GLU A 25 14.26 -2.54 -21.38
C GLU A 25 13.54 -2.73 -20.04
N GLU A 26 12.27 -2.30 -19.98
CA GLU A 26 11.32 -2.82 -18.99
C GLU A 26 11.27 -4.34 -19.16
N GLU A 27 11.89 -5.09 -18.26
CA GLU A 27 11.69 -6.55 -18.17
C GLU A 27 10.20 -6.80 -17.87
N GLU A 28 9.40 -7.07 -18.91
CA GLU A 28 8.08 -7.68 -18.77
C GLU A 28 8.27 -9.06 -18.11
N PHE A 29 8.00 -9.13 -16.82
CA PHE A 29 8.03 -10.39 -16.07
C PHE A 29 6.97 -11.35 -16.64
N GLU A 30 7.42 -12.38 -17.37
CA GLU A 30 6.52 -13.44 -17.87
C GLU A 30 5.83 -14.13 -16.69
N VAL A 31 4.52 -13.87 -16.52
CA VAL A 31 3.69 -14.51 -15.49
C VAL A 31 3.50 -15.99 -15.86
N SER A 32 3.89 -16.90 -14.97
CA SER A 32 3.69 -18.34 -15.19
C SER A 32 2.21 -18.69 -15.36
N LYS A 33 1.92 -19.71 -16.16
CA LYS A 33 0.55 -20.18 -16.44
C LYS A 33 -0.19 -20.58 -15.14
N GLU A 34 0.54 -21.11 -14.17
CA GLU A 34 0.03 -21.48 -12.85
C GLU A 34 -0.43 -20.23 -12.08
N GLU A 35 0.37 -19.17 -12.11
CA GLU A 35 0.03 -17.91 -11.47
C GLU A 35 -1.24 -17.28 -12.08
N GLU A 36 -1.38 -17.32 -13.42
CA GLU A 36 -2.59 -16.86 -14.10
C GLU A 36 -3.84 -17.62 -13.65
N ILE A 37 -3.74 -18.94 -13.49
CA ILE A 37 -4.84 -19.78 -12.99
C ILE A 37 -5.23 -19.33 -11.57
N VAL A 38 -4.26 -19.14 -10.68
CA VAL A 38 -4.54 -18.73 -9.28
C VAL A 38 -5.16 -17.34 -9.25
N ARG A 39 -4.65 -16.39 -10.04
CA ARG A 39 -5.24 -15.05 -10.18
C ARG A 39 -6.72 -15.15 -10.58
N ARG A 40 -7.03 -15.99 -11.56
CA ARG A 40 -8.42 -16.20 -12.02
C ARG A 40 -9.31 -16.84 -10.96
N LEU A 41 -8.78 -17.76 -10.15
CA LEU A 41 -9.49 -18.33 -9.01
C LEU A 41 -9.79 -17.30 -7.91
N LEU A 42 -8.94 -16.28 -7.78
CA LEU A 42 -9.16 -15.16 -6.86
C LEU A 42 -10.13 -14.09 -7.40
N GLN A 43 -10.76 -14.27 -8.57
CA GLN A 43 -11.84 -13.37 -8.99
C GLN A 43 -13.16 -13.71 -8.31
N CYS A 44 -13.80 -12.72 -7.70
CA CYS A 44 -15.09 -12.90 -7.05
C CYS A 44 -16.13 -13.32 -8.09
N PRO A 45 -16.88 -14.42 -7.90
CA PRO A 45 -17.84 -14.90 -8.89
C PRO A 45 -18.98 -13.90 -9.12
N HIS A 46 -19.24 -13.00 -8.17
CA HIS A 46 -20.31 -12.01 -8.21
C HIS A 46 -19.87 -10.69 -8.87
N CYS A 47 -18.92 -9.97 -8.27
CA CYS A 47 -18.50 -8.66 -8.78
C CYS A 47 -17.38 -8.72 -9.84
N LYS A 48 -16.78 -9.91 -10.07
CA LYS A 48 -15.65 -10.14 -10.97
C LYS A 48 -14.37 -9.36 -10.63
N GLU A 49 -14.33 -8.73 -9.46
CA GLU A 49 -13.12 -8.09 -8.93
C GLU A 49 -12.21 -9.13 -8.27
N TYR A 50 -10.90 -8.89 -8.30
CA TYR A 50 -9.95 -9.70 -7.54
C TYR A 50 -10.24 -9.56 -6.04
N MET A 51 -10.38 -10.70 -5.37
CA MET A 51 -10.58 -10.79 -3.95
C MET A 51 -9.33 -10.33 -3.21
N GLN A 52 -9.54 -9.44 -2.24
CA GLN A 52 -8.54 -8.98 -1.28
C GLN A 52 -9.02 -9.36 0.12
N PRO A 53 -8.11 -9.54 1.09
CA PRO A 53 -8.50 -9.74 2.48
C PRO A 53 -9.44 -8.63 2.98
N PRO A 54 -10.52 -8.96 3.71
CA PRO A 54 -10.95 -10.31 4.11
C PRO A 54 -11.67 -11.08 2.99
N ILE A 55 -11.38 -12.38 2.88
CA ILE A 55 -12.05 -13.32 1.94
C ILE A 55 -12.91 -14.27 2.75
N TYR A 56 -14.20 -14.37 2.42
CA TYR A 56 -15.17 -15.19 3.15
C TYR A 56 -15.51 -16.46 2.38
N GLN A 57 -16.04 -17.45 3.10
CA GLN A 57 -16.63 -18.64 2.49
C GLN A 57 -18.07 -18.84 2.93
N CYS A 58 -18.91 -19.33 2.03
CA CYS A 58 -20.19 -19.89 2.43
C CYS A 58 -20.02 -21.28 3.04
N VAL A 59 -21.09 -21.79 3.65
CA VAL A 59 -21.09 -23.10 4.31
C VAL A 59 -20.76 -24.28 3.37
N THR A 60 -20.86 -24.08 2.06
CA THR A 60 -20.47 -25.08 1.04
C THR A 60 -19.06 -24.86 0.46
N GLY A 61 -18.35 -23.81 0.88
CA GLY A 61 -16.96 -23.54 0.51
C GLY A 61 -16.74 -22.58 -0.67
N HIS A 62 -17.79 -22.04 -1.30
CA HIS A 62 -17.62 -20.99 -2.30
C HIS A 62 -17.06 -19.73 -1.66
N ILE A 63 -16.17 -19.05 -2.38
CA ILE A 63 -15.45 -17.87 -1.89
C ILE A 63 -16.18 -16.58 -2.29
N ILE A 64 -16.17 -15.60 -1.40
CA ILE A 64 -16.88 -14.32 -1.53
C ILE A 64 -15.96 -13.20 -1.04
N CYS A 65 -15.85 -12.11 -1.81
CA CYS A 65 -15.09 -10.93 -1.39
C CYS A 65 -15.81 -10.15 -0.28
N ASN A 66 -15.07 -9.35 0.49
CA ASN A 66 -15.64 -8.50 1.54
C ASN A 66 -16.82 -7.63 1.07
N LYS A 67 -16.68 -6.99 -0.10
CA LYS A 67 -17.73 -6.12 -0.66
C LYS A 67 -19.04 -6.85 -0.95
N CYS A 68 -18.97 -8.10 -1.40
CA CYS A 68 -20.16 -8.90 -1.68
C CYS A 68 -20.73 -9.54 -0.41
N LYS A 69 -19.90 -9.79 0.60
CA LYS A 69 -20.37 -10.28 1.90
C LYS A 69 -21.19 -9.22 2.64
N THR A 70 -20.82 -7.95 2.56
CA THR A 70 -21.57 -6.87 3.22
C THR A 70 -22.94 -6.60 2.59
N THR A 71 -23.13 -6.98 1.33
CA THR A 71 -24.38 -6.74 0.58
C THR A 71 -25.25 -7.98 0.41
N ALA A 72 -24.75 -9.18 0.73
CA ALA A 72 -25.49 -10.42 0.58
C ALA A 72 -25.31 -11.36 1.79
N GLU A 73 -26.43 -11.86 2.29
CA GLU A 73 -26.44 -12.89 3.35
C GLU A 73 -26.29 -14.31 2.78
N LYS A 74 -26.65 -14.49 1.50
CA LYS A 74 -26.63 -15.78 0.79
C LYS A 74 -25.61 -15.80 -0.33
N CYS A 75 -25.01 -16.97 -0.53
CA CYS A 75 -24.01 -17.19 -1.56
C CYS A 75 -24.65 -17.04 -2.95
N PRO A 76 -24.11 -16.18 -3.83
CA PRO A 76 -24.68 -16.00 -5.17
C PRO A 76 -24.57 -17.27 -6.03
N THR A 77 -23.61 -18.14 -5.74
CA THR A 77 -23.38 -19.38 -6.50
C THR A 77 -24.31 -20.51 -6.10
N CYS A 78 -24.56 -20.70 -4.80
CA CYS A 78 -25.30 -21.87 -4.29
C CYS A 78 -26.51 -21.54 -3.41
N GLN A 79 -26.78 -20.26 -3.15
CA GLN A 79 -27.89 -19.76 -2.33
C GLN A 79 -27.85 -20.16 -0.84
N GLU A 80 -26.80 -20.87 -0.41
CA GLU A 80 -26.55 -21.20 1.00
C GLU A 80 -25.98 -20.02 1.78
N THR A 81 -26.11 -20.05 3.10
CA THR A 81 -25.67 -18.99 4.00
C THR A 81 -24.17 -18.70 3.83
N ILE A 82 -23.81 -17.42 3.74
CA ILE A 82 -22.40 -17.04 3.80
C ILE A 82 -22.00 -16.94 5.27
N ASP A 83 -21.05 -17.77 5.68
CA ASP A 83 -20.57 -17.77 7.05
C ASP A 83 -19.75 -16.50 7.34
N ALA A 84 -19.57 -16.16 8.62
CA ALA A 84 -18.63 -15.13 9.05
C ALA A 84 -17.17 -15.60 8.98
N THR A 85 -16.94 -16.89 8.71
CA THR A 85 -15.64 -17.51 8.60
C THR A 85 -14.84 -16.95 7.43
N ARG A 86 -13.65 -16.43 7.76
CA ARG A 86 -12.64 -15.95 6.80
C ARG A 86 -11.75 -17.10 6.34
N ASN A 87 -11.32 -17.05 5.07
CA ASN A 87 -10.36 -17.97 4.52
C ASN A 87 -8.97 -17.33 4.49
N TYR A 88 -8.25 -17.45 5.61
CA TYR A 88 -6.90 -16.89 5.76
C TYR A 88 -5.88 -17.44 4.76
N ILE A 89 -6.06 -18.67 4.26
CA ILE A 89 -5.16 -19.25 3.25
C ILE A 89 -5.29 -18.48 1.94
N LEU A 90 -6.51 -18.22 1.48
CA LEU A 90 -6.72 -17.45 0.26
C LEU A 90 -6.35 -15.97 0.44
N GLU A 91 -6.47 -15.45 1.65
CA GLU A 91 -5.97 -14.11 1.98
C GLU A 91 -4.45 -14.03 1.87
N ASP A 92 -3.72 -15.01 2.39
CA ASP A 92 -2.27 -15.10 2.26
C ASP A 92 -1.84 -15.25 0.80
N VAL A 93 -2.51 -16.11 0.03
CA VAL A 93 -2.26 -16.25 -1.41
C VAL A 93 -2.53 -14.93 -2.15
N ALA A 94 -3.61 -14.22 -1.82
CA ALA A 94 -3.93 -12.94 -2.44
C ALA A 94 -2.90 -11.85 -2.12
N ASN A 95 -2.35 -11.82 -0.89
CA ASN A 95 -1.31 -10.88 -0.48
C ASN A 95 0.03 -11.12 -1.19
N ASN A 96 0.36 -12.40 -1.46
CA ASN A 96 1.63 -12.77 -2.08
C ASN A 96 1.59 -12.74 -3.62
N LEU A 97 0.41 -12.59 -4.21
CA LEU A 97 0.25 -12.38 -5.65
C LEU A 97 0.23 -10.88 -5.97
N LYS A 98 0.99 -10.46 -6.99
CA LYS A 98 0.92 -9.10 -7.56
C LYS A 98 -0.39 -8.90 -8.34
N LEU A 99 -1.55 -9.05 -7.70
CA LEU A 99 -2.84 -8.89 -8.35
C LEU A 99 -2.95 -7.48 -8.93
N PRO A 100 -3.53 -7.32 -10.14
CA PRO A 100 -3.75 -5.98 -10.66
C PRO A 100 -4.64 -5.24 -9.67
N SER A 101 -4.10 -4.22 -9.01
CA SER A 101 -4.91 -3.23 -8.33
C SER A 101 -5.78 -2.64 -9.42
N GLN A 102 -7.06 -3.01 -9.46
CA GLN A 102 -7.96 -2.35 -10.40
C GLN A 102 -7.85 -0.85 -10.14
N PRO A 103 -7.79 0.00 -11.18
CA PRO A 103 -8.03 1.41 -10.98
C PRO A 103 -9.34 1.47 -10.20
N ALA A 104 -9.30 2.06 -9.01
CA ALA A 104 -10.50 2.32 -8.26
C ALA A 104 -11.45 2.96 -9.27
N LYS A 105 -12.56 2.31 -9.60
CA LYS A 105 -13.56 2.92 -10.47
C LYS A 105 -13.79 4.30 -9.88
N ASP A 106 -13.48 5.32 -10.66
CA ASP A 106 -13.74 6.70 -10.35
C ASP A 106 -15.25 6.81 -10.16
N SER A 107 -15.69 6.58 -8.92
CA SER A 107 -16.89 7.22 -8.42
C SER A 107 -16.53 8.69 -8.36
N GLU A 108 -16.98 9.43 -9.38
CA GLU A 108 -17.08 10.89 -9.32
C GLU A 108 -17.60 11.29 -7.93
N GLY A 109 -16.71 11.85 -7.11
CA GLY A 109 -17.08 12.66 -5.95
C GLY A 109 -17.86 11.99 -4.81
N GLU A 110 -17.47 10.81 -4.33
CA GLU A 110 -17.82 10.41 -2.96
C GLU A 110 -16.59 10.58 -2.06
N SER A 111 -16.59 11.64 -1.25
CA SER A 111 -15.64 11.84 -0.16
C SER A 111 -15.60 10.57 0.69
N LYS A 112 -14.51 9.79 0.58
CA LYS A 112 -14.32 8.59 1.39
C LYS A 112 -13.96 9.03 2.80
N GLU A 113 -14.98 9.40 3.55
CA GLU A 113 -14.83 9.70 4.96
C GLU A 113 -14.35 8.45 5.70
N ILE A 114 -13.28 8.61 6.47
CA ILE A 114 -12.80 7.60 7.40
C ILE A 114 -13.28 7.95 8.81
N THR A 115 -13.52 6.93 9.62
CA THR A 115 -13.73 7.12 11.06
C THR A 115 -12.38 7.39 11.72
N CYS A 116 -12.36 8.30 12.69
CA CYS A 116 -11.17 8.56 13.49
C CYS A 116 -10.61 7.25 14.09
N PRO A 117 -9.30 6.98 13.96
CA PRO A 117 -8.69 5.76 14.48
C PRO A 117 -8.41 5.79 15.99
N LEU A 118 -8.49 6.96 16.66
CA LEU A 118 -8.29 7.05 18.10
C LEU A 118 -9.50 6.47 18.85
N THR A 119 -9.23 5.60 19.83
CA THR A 119 -10.26 5.05 20.71
C THR A 119 -11.05 6.16 21.39
N ASN A 120 -12.37 6.05 21.43
CA ASN A 120 -13.32 7.05 21.95
C ASN A 120 -13.54 8.28 21.05
N CYS A 121 -13.02 8.29 19.83
CA CYS A 121 -13.45 9.23 18.80
C CYS A 121 -14.30 8.52 17.75
N PHE A 122 -15.48 9.07 17.44
CA PHE A 122 -16.42 8.49 16.46
C PHE A 122 -16.65 9.40 15.26
N ASP A 123 -15.89 10.49 15.17
CA ASP A 123 -16.01 11.43 14.07
C ASP A 123 -15.59 10.79 12.75
N LYS A 124 -16.23 11.25 11.68
CA LYS A 124 -15.90 10.90 10.31
C LYS A 124 -15.37 12.14 9.60
N PHE A 125 -14.32 11.96 8.80
CA PHE A 125 -13.68 13.04 8.08
C PHE A 125 -12.96 12.51 6.84
N ASP A 126 -12.73 13.38 5.85
CA ASP A 126 -11.88 13.07 4.70
C ASP A 126 -10.41 13.03 5.14
N LEU A 127 -9.64 12.03 4.68
CA LEU A 127 -8.24 11.86 5.08
C LEU A 127 -7.40 13.14 4.86
N THR A 128 -7.72 13.96 3.85
CA THR A 128 -7.05 15.24 3.59
C THR A 128 -7.23 16.27 4.72
N THR A 129 -8.30 16.12 5.52
CA THR A 129 -8.64 17.01 6.65
C THR A 129 -8.17 16.48 8.01
N ILE A 130 -7.45 15.34 8.04
CA ILE A 130 -6.99 14.69 9.28
C ILE A 130 -6.20 15.64 10.20
N SER A 131 -5.39 16.54 9.63
CA SER A 131 -4.62 17.51 10.42
C SER A 131 -5.51 18.47 11.20
N SER A 132 -6.61 18.94 10.60
CA SER A 132 -7.54 19.85 11.25
C SER A 132 -8.32 19.12 12.35
N HIS A 133 -8.78 17.90 12.07
CA HIS A 133 -9.46 17.07 13.05
C HIS A 133 -8.60 16.80 14.28
N PHE A 134 -7.35 16.34 14.09
CA PHE A 134 -6.46 16.05 15.21
C PHE A 134 -6.07 17.32 15.96
N LYS A 135 -5.84 18.44 15.27
CA LYS A 135 -5.56 19.73 15.93
C LYS A 135 -6.69 20.19 16.85
N GLU A 136 -7.94 19.96 16.47
CA GLU A 136 -9.10 20.43 17.22
C GLU A 136 -9.53 19.47 18.33
N LYS A 137 -9.52 18.16 18.06
CA LYS A 137 -10.10 17.14 18.94
C LYS A 137 -9.07 16.25 19.64
N HIS A 138 -7.85 16.19 19.14
CA HIS A 138 -6.79 15.29 19.62
C HIS A 138 -5.43 16.00 19.67
N ILE A 139 -5.39 17.16 20.35
CA ILE A 139 -4.21 18.03 20.37
C ILE A 139 -2.94 17.32 20.87
N ASP A 140 -3.09 16.35 21.78
CA ASP A 140 -1.98 15.55 22.31
C ASP A 140 -1.34 14.62 21.26
N HIS A 141 -2.09 14.30 20.19
CA HIS A 141 -1.67 13.50 19.05
C HIS A 141 -1.38 14.35 17.81
N TYR A 142 -1.36 15.68 17.94
CA TYR A 142 -1.07 16.62 16.86
C TYR A 142 0.29 17.31 17.09
N HIS A 143 1.15 17.26 16.07
CA HIS A 143 2.50 17.79 16.13
C HIS A 143 2.79 18.75 14.98
N TRP A 144 3.65 19.73 15.25
CA TRP A 144 4.11 20.70 14.26
C TRP A 144 5.63 20.71 14.17
N ASN A 145 6.16 20.68 12.96
CA ASN A 145 7.59 20.64 12.59
C ASN A 145 8.38 19.38 13.02
N SER A 146 8.16 18.91 14.24
CA SER A 146 8.84 17.76 14.83
C SER A 146 7.90 17.00 15.74
N ILE A 147 8.08 15.68 15.82
CA ILE A 147 7.35 14.78 16.71
C ILE A 147 8.33 14.13 17.69
N THR A 148 7.89 13.89 18.92
CA THR A 148 8.60 13.05 19.89
C THR A 148 7.60 12.11 20.52
N LEU A 149 7.72 10.83 20.21
CA LEU A 149 6.85 9.80 20.77
C LEU A 149 7.22 9.56 22.23
N LYS A 150 6.26 9.80 23.13
CA LYS A 150 6.39 9.61 24.57
C LYS A 150 5.31 8.66 25.03
N ASN A 151 5.57 7.90 26.10
CA ASN A 151 4.59 6.96 26.67
C ASN A 151 4.01 6.00 25.63
N ILE A 152 4.87 5.42 24.79
CA ILE A 152 4.51 4.47 23.72
C ILE A 152 3.68 3.28 24.23
N TYR A 153 3.63 3.05 25.55
CA TYR A 153 2.78 2.05 26.19
C TYR A 153 1.27 2.37 26.22
N SER A 154 0.84 3.52 25.71
CA SER A 154 -0.57 3.90 25.65
C SER A 154 -1.31 3.18 24.52
N TYR A 155 -2.64 3.02 24.63
CA TYR A 155 -3.48 2.31 23.66
C TYR A 155 -3.63 3.01 22.29
N PHE A 156 -2.88 4.10 22.05
CA PHE A 156 -3.00 4.94 20.86
C PHE A 156 -1.70 4.91 20.08
N ASN A 157 -1.77 4.33 18.88
CA ASN A 157 -0.63 4.04 18.01
C ASN A 157 -0.58 4.96 16.78
N ILE A 158 -1.16 6.16 16.89
CA ILE A 158 -1.26 7.12 15.79
C ILE A 158 -1.09 8.56 16.27
N ASP A 159 -0.20 9.29 15.60
CA ASP A 159 0.01 10.72 15.73
C ASP A 159 0.00 11.39 14.34
N VAL A 160 -0.34 12.68 14.29
CA VAL A 160 -0.34 13.48 13.06
C VAL A 160 0.72 14.56 13.16
N LEU A 161 1.63 14.62 12.18
CA LEU A 161 2.68 15.63 12.09
C LEU A 161 2.44 16.52 10.87
N VAL A 162 2.40 17.83 11.08
CA VAL A 162 2.40 18.81 9.99
C VAL A 162 3.76 19.51 9.93
N LYS A 163 4.36 19.52 8.73
CA LYS A 163 5.64 20.18 8.47
C LYS A 163 5.57 20.93 7.13
N GLY A 164 5.57 22.26 7.21
CA GLY A 164 5.33 23.10 6.04
C GLY A 164 3.89 22.93 5.54
N THR A 165 3.73 22.55 4.27
CA THR A 165 2.43 22.28 3.63
C THR A 165 2.05 20.81 3.61
N LYS A 166 2.90 19.93 4.17
CA LYS A 166 2.70 18.48 4.18
C LYS A 166 2.20 18.01 5.54
N THR A 167 1.23 17.11 5.49
CA THR A 167 0.67 16.37 6.62
C THR A 167 1.16 14.93 6.53
N TYR A 168 1.63 14.42 7.65
CA TYR A 168 2.12 13.06 7.79
C TYR A 168 1.33 12.35 8.88
N VAL A 169 0.92 11.13 8.60
CA VAL A 169 0.39 10.20 9.60
C VAL A 169 1.55 9.34 10.09
N VAL A 170 1.73 9.32 11.39
CA VAL A 170 2.78 8.55 12.08
C VAL A 170 2.10 7.42 12.82
N LEU A 171 2.33 6.19 12.36
CA LEU A 171 1.89 4.97 13.01
C LEU A 171 3.08 4.35 13.72
N PHE A 172 2.88 3.86 14.94
CA PHE A 172 3.93 3.18 15.67
C PHE A 172 3.36 1.99 16.41
N ASP A 173 4.13 0.90 16.46
CA ASP A 173 3.77 -0.31 17.18
C ASP A 173 5.00 -0.81 17.94
N TYR A 174 4.78 -1.57 18.99
CA TYR A 174 5.87 -2.09 19.79
C TYR A 174 5.49 -3.44 20.40
N ASN A 175 6.51 -4.25 20.61
CA ASN A 175 6.43 -5.43 21.45
C ASN A 175 7.63 -5.46 22.39
N VAL A 176 7.82 -6.57 23.08
CA VAL A 176 8.88 -6.72 24.10
C VAL A 176 10.29 -6.45 23.53
N THR A 177 10.52 -6.70 22.24
CA THR A 177 11.86 -6.66 21.63
C THR A 177 11.95 -5.73 20.42
N ASN A 178 10.83 -5.22 19.91
CA ASN A 178 10.77 -4.45 18.69
C ASN A 178 9.97 -3.16 18.88
N PHE A 179 10.37 -2.12 18.17
CA PHE A 179 9.61 -0.90 17.95
C PHE A 179 9.54 -0.63 16.44
N GLY A 180 8.34 -0.53 15.90
CA GLY A 180 8.06 -0.19 14.51
C GLY A 180 7.51 1.23 14.40
N LEU A 181 7.93 1.95 13.37
CA LEU A 181 7.48 3.29 13.04
C LEU A 181 7.22 3.36 11.54
N SER A 182 6.02 3.77 11.15
CA SER A 182 5.65 4.04 9.76
C SER A 182 5.18 5.49 9.64
N VAL A 183 5.73 6.22 8.67
CA VAL A 183 5.38 7.62 8.40
C VAL A 183 4.88 7.71 6.96
N CYS A 184 3.64 8.12 6.81
CA CYS A 184 2.97 8.26 5.51
C CYS A 184 2.60 9.71 5.25
N CYS A 185 3.02 10.27 4.12
CA CYS A 185 2.52 11.58 3.66
C CYS A 185 1.06 11.42 3.19
N VAL A 186 0.17 12.33 3.58
CA VAL A 186 -1.24 12.33 3.16
C VAL A 186 -1.61 13.59 2.35
N SER A 187 -0.62 14.42 2.03
CA SER A 187 -0.82 15.65 1.26
C SER A 187 -0.35 15.49 -0.19
N GLY A 188 -1.30 15.51 -1.13
CA GLY A 188 -1.01 15.55 -2.58
C GLY A 188 -0.58 14.22 -3.18
N SER A 189 -0.12 14.25 -4.44
CA SER A 189 0.31 13.08 -5.23
C SER A 189 1.63 12.43 -4.76
N ASP A 190 2.12 12.82 -3.58
CA ASP A 190 3.37 12.34 -3.01
C ASP A 190 3.06 11.14 -2.09
N ASP A 191 3.15 9.93 -2.65
CA ASP A 191 2.95 8.66 -1.93
C ASP A 191 4.23 8.22 -1.19
N SER A 192 5.06 9.18 -0.76
CA SER A 192 6.25 8.90 0.04
C SER A 192 5.85 8.24 1.37
N ARG A 193 6.29 7.00 1.55
CA ARG A 193 6.13 6.21 2.77
C ARG A 193 7.51 5.81 3.29
N TYR A 194 7.73 6.02 4.58
CA TYR A 194 8.97 5.69 5.25
C TYR A 194 8.67 4.74 6.39
N GLU A 195 9.42 3.65 6.49
CA GLU A 195 9.31 2.68 7.58
C GLU A 195 10.67 2.53 8.27
N ALA A 196 10.65 2.53 9.60
CA ALA A 196 11.81 2.29 10.43
C ALA A 196 11.47 1.27 11.50
N LYS A 197 12.32 0.25 11.64
CA LYS A 197 12.19 -0.77 12.68
C LYS A 197 13.43 -0.79 13.56
N LEU A 198 13.24 -0.58 14.86
CA LEU A 198 14.27 -0.68 15.88
C LEU A 198 14.10 -2.00 16.61
N THR A 199 15.20 -2.73 16.78
CA THR A 199 15.25 -4.02 17.50
C THR A 199 16.26 -3.89 18.63
N SER A 200 15.87 -4.26 19.86
CA SER A 200 16.84 -4.35 20.96
C SER A 200 17.71 -5.60 20.78
N GLN A 201 19.03 -5.44 20.89
CA GLN A 201 19.97 -6.56 20.96
C GLN A 201 19.92 -7.25 22.32
#